data_AF-Q74HE6-F1
#
_entry.id   AF-Q74HE6-F1
#
_cell.length_a   1.000
_cell.length_b   1.000
_cell.length_c   1.000
_cell.angle_alpha   90.00
_cell.angle_beta   90.00
_cell.angle_gamma   90.00
#
_symmetry.space_group_name_H-M   'P 1'
#
loop_
_entity.id
_entity.type
_entity.pdbx_description
1 polymer ?
#
loop_
_entity_poly.entity_id
_entity_poly.type
_entity_poly.pdbx_seq_one_letter_code
_entity_poly.pdbx_strand_id
1 'polypeptide(L)'
;MSDKPYYEQEYHAPESDIPDPSVGEIFKGLFLYPFTWAARSTRKAFWVAFVIQFLLTIVIGIASILALCTSGIFSVTPNNVTWAVSHITFLTWLIELILFILLVWIKLGLLGYAVRRLHDANYSGWWLWLIIIPFGWIIVVIFLLLPTVEEPVRWGSYLFVD
;
A
#
# COMPACT_ATOMS: atom_id res chain seq x y z
N MET A 1 7.55 -13.04 45.58
CA MET A 1 6.45 -12.12 45.24
C MET A 1 6.80 -10.78 45.87
N SER A 2 6.88 -9.72 45.08
CA SER A 2 7.32 -8.39 45.51
C SER A 2 6.36 -7.81 46.56
N ASP A 3 6.87 -7.45 47.73
CA ASP A 3 6.12 -6.89 48.88
C ASP A 3 5.67 -5.42 48.69
N LYS A 4 5.96 -4.81 47.54
CA LYS A 4 5.65 -3.39 47.30
C LYS A 4 4.22 -3.22 46.74
N PRO A 5 3.47 -2.19 47.21
CA PRO A 5 2.18 -1.81 46.62
C PRO A 5 2.27 -1.61 45.10
N TYR A 6 1.21 -1.91 44.36
CA TYR A 6 1.21 -1.88 42.89
C TYR A 6 1.66 -0.55 42.27
N TYR A 7 1.50 0.57 42.97
CA TYR A 7 1.88 1.91 42.53
C TYR A 7 3.35 2.27 42.81
N GLU A 8 4.08 1.46 43.60
CA GLU A 8 5.52 1.61 43.84
C GLU A 8 6.36 0.64 43.00
N GLN A 9 5.71 -0.19 42.19
CA GLN A 9 6.39 -1.07 41.24
C GLN A 9 6.88 -0.25 40.07
N GLU A 10 8.15 -0.42 39.70
CA GLU A 10 8.68 0.15 38.46
C GLU A 10 7.86 -0.40 37.28
N TYR A 11 7.30 0.49 36.47
CA TYR A 11 6.52 0.07 35.30
C TYR A 11 7.45 -0.60 34.30
N HIS A 12 7.39 -1.93 34.25
CA HIS A 12 7.92 -2.70 33.14
C HIS A 12 6.78 -2.91 32.15
N ALA A 13 6.85 -2.23 31.00
CA ALA A 13 5.94 -2.53 29.90
C ALA A 13 6.04 -4.03 29.57
N PRO A 14 4.92 -4.73 29.35
CA PRO A 14 4.98 -6.10 28.88
C PRO A 14 5.81 -6.14 27.60
N GLU A 15 6.68 -7.15 27.49
CA GLU A 15 7.52 -7.35 26.31
C GLU A 15 6.58 -7.62 25.12
N SER A 16 6.58 -6.71 24.13
CA SER A 16 5.69 -6.82 22.98
C SER A 16 6.39 -7.52 21.83
N ASP A 17 5.82 -8.62 21.34
CA ASP A 17 6.32 -9.36 20.16
C ASP A 17 6.02 -8.64 18.82
N ILE A 18 5.63 -7.37 18.87
CA ILE A 18 5.24 -6.57 17.71
C ILE A 18 6.50 -5.95 17.09
N PRO A 19 6.90 -6.34 15.87
CA PRO A 19 8.10 -5.80 15.24
C PRO A 19 7.89 -4.35 14.81
N ASP A 20 8.96 -3.56 14.86
CA ASP A 20 8.97 -2.19 14.35
C ASP A 20 9.80 -2.05 13.05
N PRO A 21 9.22 -2.28 11.86
CA PRO A 21 9.97 -2.24 10.61
C PRO A 21 10.36 -0.83 10.22
N SER A 22 11.53 -0.71 9.59
CA SER A 22 12.04 0.51 8.98
C SER A 22 11.25 0.89 7.72
N VAL A 23 11.29 2.16 7.35
CA VAL A 23 10.62 2.67 6.12
C VAL A 23 11.14 1.95 4.86
N GLY A 24 12.43 1.59 4.83
CA GLY A 24 13.05 0.87 3.71
C GLY A 24 12.52 -0.55 3.56
N GLU A 25 12.31 -1.26 4.67
CA GLU A 25 11.68 -2.59 4.66
C GLU A 25 10.23 -2.51 4.21
N ILE A 26 9.50 -1.51 4.71
CA ILE A 26 8.11 -1.27 4.31
C ILE A 26 8.03 -1.02 2.80
N PHE A 27 8.94 -0.20 2.25
CA PHE A 27 9.06 0.03 0.81
C PHE A 27 9.35 -1.27 0.06
N LYS A 28 10.34 -2.06 0.48
CA LYS A 28 10.62 -3.38 -0.11
C LYS A 28 9.38 -4.27 -0.11
N GLY A 29 8.63 -4.30 0.99
CA GLY A 29 7.40 -5.08 1.09
C GLY A 29 6.28 -4.63 0.15
N LEU A 30 6.25 -3.35 -0.23
CA LEU A 30 5.28 -2.83 -1.19
C LEU A 30 5.56 -3.36 -2.60
N PHE A 31 6.83 -3.47 -2.97
CA PHE A 31 7.24 -3.84 -4.33
C PHE A 31 7.50 -5.33 -4.51
N LEU A 32 8.12 -5.99 -3.52
CA LEU A 32 8.63 -7.35 -3.65
C LEU A 32 7.67 -8.40 -3.12
N TYR A 33 6.77 -8.03 -2.21
CA TYR A 33 5.90 -8.98 -1.52
C TYR A 33 4.39 -8.71 -1.67
N PRO A 34 3.85 -8.33 -2.84
CA PRO A 34 2.41 -8.02 -2.99
C PRO A 34 1.49 -9.21 -2.67
N PHE A 35 1.95 -10.45 -2.89
CA PHE A 35 1.15 -11.66 -2.78
C PHE A 35 1.46 -12.54 -1.55
N THR A 36 2.27 -12.06 -0.61
CA THR A 36 2.55 -12.78 0.65
C THR A 36 1.42 -12.58 1.67
N TRP A 37 0.24 -13.11 1.37
CA TRP A 37 -0.96 -12.85 2.17
C TRP A 37 -1.02 -13.64 3.49
N ALA A 38 -0.26 -14.73 3.61
CA ALA A 38 -0.23 -15.56 4.81
C ALA A 38 0.53 -14.93 6.00
N ALA A 39 1.07 -13.72 5.84
CA ALA A 39 1.81 -12.98 6.86
C ALA A 39 0.95 -11.89 7.54
N ARG A 40 1.53 -11.24 8.56
CA ARG A 40 0.95 -10.10 9.27
C ARG A 40 1.70 -8.80 9.00
N SER A 41 1.02 -7.67 9.17
CA SER A 41 1.62 -6.34 9.07
C SER A 41 1.07 -5.41 10.14
N THR A 42 1.98 -4.75 10.85
CA THR A 42 1.64 -3.83 11.95
C THR A 42 0.90 -2.60 11.42
N ARG A 43 0.21 -1.90 12.34
CA ARG A 43 -0.50 -0.65 12.02
C ARG A 43 0.43 0.38 11.37
N LYS A 44 1.61 0.61 11.95
CA LYS A 44 2.62 1.54 11.42
C LYS A 44 3.02 1.16 10.00
N ALA A 45 3.36 -0.12 9.77
CA ALA A 45 3.78 -0.60 8.46
C ALA A 45 2.73 -0.34 7.38
N PHE A 46 1.45 -0.61 7.69
CA PHE A 46 0.33 -0.34 6.78
C PHE A 46 0.21 1.15 6.42
N TRP A 47 0.17 2.06 7.40
CA TRP A 47 -0.04 3.48 7.13
C TRP A 47 1.15 4.14 6.43
N VAL A 48 2.38 3.73 6.75
CA VAL A 48 3.56 4.18 6.02
C VAL A 48 3.52 3.66 4.57
N ALA A 49 3.17 2.39 4.34
CA ALA A 49 3.00 1.84 3.00
C ALA A 49 1.90 2.58 2.21
N PHE A 50 0.78 2.93 2.87
CA PHE A 50 -0.28 3.73 2.29
C PHE A 50 0.22 5.11 1.84
N VAL A 51 0.97 5.82 2.69
CA VAL A 51 1.53 7.13 2.35
C VAL A 51 2.53 7.02 1.19
N ILE A 52 3.44 6.05 1.22
CA ILE A 52 4.38 5.80 0.12
C ILE A 52 3.61 5.54 -1.19
N GLN A 53 2.62 4.66 -1.15
CA GLN A 53 1.78 4.34 -2.30
C GLN A 53 1.06 5.58 -2.84
N PHE A 54 0.51 6.41 -1.95
CA PHE A 54 -0.20 7.64 -2.31
C PHE A 54 0.74 8.64 -3.01
N LEU A 55 1.94 8.86 -2.46
CA LEU A 55 2.95 9.73 -3.07
C LEU A 55 3.40 9.20 -4.44
N LEU A 56 3.66 7.89 -4.57
CA LEU A 56 4.01 7.28 -5.86
C LEU A 56 2.87 7.43 -6.89
N THR A 57 1.62 7.36 -6.45
CA THR A 57 0.46 7.58 -7.33
C THR A 57 0.42 9.01 -7.85
N ILE A 58 0.72 9.99 -7.00
CA ILE A 58 0.79 11.41 -7.42
C ILE A 58 1.90 11.58 -8.46
N VAL A 59 3.09 11.03 -8.22
CA VAL A 59 4.22 11.14 -9.15
C VAL A 59 3.89 10.52 -10.50
N ILE A 60 3.32 9.30 -10.51
CA ILE A 60 2.88 8.62 -11.74
C ILE A 60 1.77 9.41 -12.44
N GLY A 61 0.81 9.95 -11.69
CA GLY A 61 -0.30 10.74 -12.24
C GLY A 61 0.16 12.07 -12.85
N ILE A 62 1.15 12.73 -12.27
CA ILE A 62 1.76 13.92 -12.87
C ILE A 62 2.48 13.54 -14.17
N ALA A 63 3.26 12.44 -14.15
CA ALA A 63 3.97 11.97 -15.33
C ALA A 63 3.01 11.63 -16.48
N SER A 64 1.88 10.97 -16.20
CA SER A 64 0.87 10.65 -17.21
C SER A 64 0.17 11.90 -17.75
N ILE A 65 -0.22 12.84 -16.88
CA ILE A 65 -0.82 14.11 -17.33
C ILE A 65 0.14 14.86 -18.27
N LEU A 66 1.43 14.95 -17.92
CA LEU A 66 2.42 15.62 -18.76
C LEU A 66 2.57 14.91 -20.13
N ALA A 67 2.64 13.58 -20.14
CA ALA A 67 2.73 12.80 -21.37
C ALA A 67 1.49 13.00 -22.27
N LEU A 68 0.28 12.97 -21.70
CA LEU A 68 -0.98 13.22 -22.42
C LEU A 68 -1.12 14.67 -22.92
N CYS A 69 -0.68 15.66 -22.14
CA CYS A 69 -0.70 17.06 -22.57
C CYS A 69 0.21 17.28 -23.79
N THR A 70 1.40 16.66 -23.81
CA THR A 70 2.29 16.79 -24.97
C THR A 70 1.69 16.19 -26.23
N SER A 71 1.07 15.01 -26.17
CA SER A 71 0.45 14.38 -27.34
C SER A 71 -0.76 15.17 -27.88
N GLY A 72 -1.54 15.78 -26.99
CA GLY A 72 -2.67 16.64 -27.34
C GLY A 72 -2.26 17.92 -28.10
N ILE A 73 -1.08 18.48 -27.82
CA ILE A 73 -0.55 19.65 -28.54
C ILE A 73 -0.18 19.27 -29.99
N PHE A 74 0.43 18.10 -30.19
CA PHE A 74 0.88 17.67 -31.52
C PHE A 74 -0.26 17.28 -32.46
N SER A 75 -1.44 16.91 -31.95
CA SER A 75 -2.59 16.48 -32.77
C SER A 75 -3.25 17.61 -33.57
N VAL A 76 -2.95 18.88 -33.26
CA VAL A 76 -3.49 20.08 -33.94
C VAL A 76 -2.52 20.61 -35.01
N THR A 77 -1.45 19.88 -35.31
CA THR A 77 -0.37 20.34 -36.21
C THR A 77 -0.74 20.17 -37.69
N PRO A 78 -0.30 21.06 -38.60
CA PRO A 78 -0.61 20.94 -40.03
C PRO A 78 -0.17 19.64 -40.70
N ASN A 79 -0.81 19.34 -41.83
CA ASN A 79 -0.82 18.06 -42.54
C ASN A 79 0.57 17.59 -43.02
N ASN A 80 1.56 18.49 -43.06
CA ASN A 80 2.91 18.23 -43.53
C ASN A 80 3.79 17.44 -42.52
N VAL A 81 3.32 17.24 -41.29
CA VAL A 81 4.03 16.48 -40.25
C VAL A 81 3.21 15.32 -39.67
N THR A 82 2.10 14.92 -40.31
CA THR A 82 1.19 13.87 -39.83
C THR A 82 1.90 12.56 -39.50
N TRP A 83 2.90 12.16 -40.29
CA TRP A 83 3.69 10.96 -40.00
C TRP A 83 4.50 11.10 -38.70
N ALA A 84 5.10 12.26 -38.41
CA ALA A 84 5.88 12.44 -37.19
C ALA A 84 4.97 12.45 -35.95
N VAL A 85 3.81 13.10 -36.05
CA VAL A 85 2.79 13.15 -34.99
C VAL A 85 2.24 11.75 -34.66
N SER A 86 2.04 10.88 -35.65
CA SER A 86 1.56 9.51 -35.40
C SER A 86 2.58 8.65 -34.65
N HIS A 87 3.87 8.80 -34.93
CA HIS A 87 4.92 8.07 -34.19
C HIS A 87 5.04 8.59 -32.74
N ILE A 88 4.96 9.91 -32.53
CA ILE A 88 4.99 10.51 -31.19
C ILE A 88 3.80 10.02 -30.36
N THR A 89 2.59 10.05 -30.92
CA THR A 89 1.39 9.59 -30.20
C THR A 89 1.47 8.10 -29.87
N PHE A 90 1.96 7.25 -30.77
CA PHE A 90 2.20 5.83 -30.48
C PHE A 90 3.17 5.64 -29.30
N LEU A 91 4.29 6.39 -29.28
CA LEU A 91 5.24 6.33 -28.16
C LEU A 91 4.61 6.80 -26.84
N THR A 92 3.77 7.84 -26.87
CA THR A 92 3.01 8.27 -25.68
C THR A 92 2.13 7.14 -25.15
N TRP A 93 1.40 6.43 -26.01
CA TRP A 93 0.57 5.30 -25.58
C TRP A 93 1.38 4.15 -24.98
N LEU A 94 2.59 3.89 -25.47
CA LEU A 94 3.49 2.91 -24.86
C LEU A 94 3.94 3.34 -23.46
N ILE A 95 4.27 4.62 -23.28
CA ILE A 95 4.61 5.16 -21.96
C ILE A 95 3.42 5.04 -21.00
N GLU A 96 2.21 5.41 -21.44
CA GLU A 96 0.99 5.28 -20.64
C GLU A 96 0.72 3.83 -20.23
N LEU A 97 0.94 2.87 -21.13
CA LEU A 97 0.80 1.45 -20.81
C LEU A 97 1.79 1.03 -19.69
N ILE A 98 3.04 1.47 -19.76
CA ILE A 98 4.06 1.17 -18.73
C ILE A 98 3.67 1.81 -17.40
N LEU A 99 3.25 3.09 -17.41
CA LEU A 99 2.80 3.79 -16.21
C LEU A 99 1.56 3.14 -15.58
N PHE A 100 0.63 2.66 -16.41
CA PHE A 100 -0.55 1.92 -15.97
C PHE A 100 -0.18 0.59 -15.30
N ILE A 101 0.72 -0.19 -15.92
CA ILE A 101 1.22 -1.45 -15.33
C ILE A 101 1.89 -1.18 -13.98
N LEU A 102 2.73 -0.15 -13.90
CA LEU A 102 3.39 0.24 -12.65
C LEU A 102 2.37 0.67 -11.58
N LEU A 103 1.34 1.43 -11.97
CA LEU A 103 0.26 1.86 -11.07
C LEU A 103 -0.50 0.65 -10.51
N VAL A 104 -0.86 -0.31 -11.36
CA VAL A 104 -1.52 -1.55 -10.93
C VAL A 104 -0.62 -2.32 -9.98
N TRP A 105 0.67 -2.44 -10.28
CA TRP A 105 1.63 -3.15 -9.43
C TRP A 105 1.70 -2.57 -8.01
N ILE A 106 1.87 -1.25 -7.87
CA ILE A 106 1.93 -0.62 -6.53
C ILE A 106 0.60 -0.71 -5.77
N LYS A 107 -0.54 -0.73 -6.48
CA LYS A 107 -1.86 -0.92 -5.87
C LYS A 107 -2.03 -2.35 -5.34
N LEU A 108 -1.52 -3.35 -6.06
CA LEU A 108 -1.46 -4.74 -5.58
C LEU A 108 -0.56 -4.88 -4.35
N GLY A 109 0.56 -4.15 -4.31
CA GLY A 109 1.40 -4.05 -3.11
C GLY A 109 0.62 -3.58 -1.88
N LEU A 110 -0.13 -2.49 -2.02
CA LEU A 110 -0.96 -1.94 -0.93
C LEU A 110 -2.11 -2.87 -0.56
N LEU A 111 -2.71 -3.57 -1.54
CA LEU A 111 -3.69 -4.61 -1.28
C LEU A 111 -3.11 -5.72 -0.39
N GLY A 112 -1.89 -6.17 -0.68
CA GLY A 112 -1.17 -7.12 0.17
C GLY A 112 -1.02 -6.61 1.61
N TYR A 113 -0.63 -5.35 1.79
CA TYR A 113 -0.57 -4.72 3.12
C TYR A 113 -1.92 -4.65 3.82
N ALA A 114 -2.99 -4.31 3.11
CA ALA A 114 -4.34 -4.24 3.67
C ALA A 114 -4.82 -5.62 4.15
N VAL A 115 -4.57 -6.68 3.37
CA VAL A 115 -4.88 -8.07 3.77
C VAL A 115 -4.11 -8.44 5.04
N ARG A 116 -2.79 -8.21 5.06
CA ARG A 116 -1.94 -8.52 6.21
C ARG A 116 -2.28 -7.69 7.45
N ARG A 117 -2.75 -6.45 7.27
CA ARG A 117 -3.24 -5.59 8.37
C ARG A 117 -4.54 -6.13 8.97
N LEU A 118 -5.47 -6.61 8.15
CA LEU A 118 -6.69 -7.26 8.64
C LEU A 118 -6.36 -8.53 9.43
N HIS A 119 -5.43 -9.35 8.92
CA HIS A 119 -4.97 -10.53 9.63
C HIS A 119 -4.36 -10.19 11.00
N ASP A 120 -3.63 -9.08 11.09
CA ASP A 120 -3.06 -8.58 12.34
C ASP A 120 -4.10 -8.07 13.36
N ALA A 121 -5.27 -7.65 12.88
CA ALA A 121 -6.42 -7.27 13.71
C ALA A 121 -7.41 -8.45 13.94
N ASN A 122 -6.99 -9.67 13.62
CA ASN A 122 -7.79 -10.90 13.71
C ASN A 122 -9.02 -10.99 12.76
N TYR A 123 -8.99 -10.27 11.64
CA TYR A 123 -10.03 -10.30 10.60
C TYR A 123 -9.55 -10.97 9.32
N SER A 124 -10.46 -11.60 8.58
CA SER A 124 -10.13 -12.18 7.27
C SER A 124 -9.92 -11.11 6.19
N GLY A 125 -8.96 -11.32 5.28
CA GLY A 125 -8.78 -10.46 4.11
C GLY A 125 -10.03 -10.28 3.23
N TRP A 126 -11.00 -11.19 3.31
CA TRP A 126 -12.28 -11.09 2.59
C TRP A 126 -13.09 -9.83 2.96
N TRP A 127 -12.85 -9.22 4.12
CA TRP A 127 -13.52 -7.96 4.48
C TRP A 127 -13.17 -6.79 3.55
N LEU A 128 -12.08 -6.87 2.78
CA LEU A 128 -11.72 -5.84 1.79
C LEU A 128 -12.72 -5.73 0.64
N TRP A 129 -13.50 -6.77 0.33
CA TRP A 129 -14.50 -6.73 -0.74
C TRP A 129 -15.59 -5.69 -0.51
N LEU A 130 -15.78 -5.25 0.75
CA LEU A 130 -16.66 -4.13 1.07
C LEU A 130 -16.29 -2.83 0.35
N ILE A 131 -15.05 -2.67 -0.13
CA ILE A 131 -14.63 -1.48 -0.87
C ILE A 131 -15.40 -1.26 -2.18
N ILE A 132 -15.98 -2.33 -2.75
CA ILE A 132 -16.77 -2.28 -3.98
C ILE A 132 -18.22 -1.84 -3.70
N ILE A 133 -18.69 -1.99 -2.45
CA ILE A 133 -20.02 -1.58 -2.03
C ILE A 133 -19.99 -0.07 -1.71
N PRO A 134 -20.99 0.72 -2.13
CA PRO A 134 -21.09 2.12 -1.72
C PRO A 134 -20.96 2.28 -0.20
N PHE A 135 -20.06 3.17 0.23
CA PHE A 135 -19.70 3.41 1.64
C PHE A 135 -19.05 2.25 2.41
N GLY A 136 -18.92 1.05 1.84
CA GLY A 136 -18.28 -0.08 2.52
C GLY A 136 -16.79 0.14 2.80
N TRP A 137 -16.15 1.04 2.06
CA TRP A 137 -14.80 1.52 2.34
C TRP A 137 -14.64 2.13 3.75
N ILE A 138 -15.70 2.72 4.33
CA ILE A 138 -15.66 3.28 5.69
C ILE A 138 -15.41 2.17 6.72
N ILE A 139 -16.10 1.04 6.56
CA ILE A 139 -15.96 -0.13 7.45
C ILE A 139 -14.54 -0.69 7.33
N VAL A 140 -14.01 -0.79 6.11
CA VAL A 140 -12.63 -1.24 5.87
C VAL A 140 -11.63 -0.31 6.56
N VAL A 141 -11.79 1.01 6.44
CA VAL A 141 -10.92 1.98 7.12
C VAL A 141 -10.98 1.80 8.64
N ILE A 142 -12.17 1.58 9.23
CA ILE A 142 -12.31 1.29 10.65
C ILE A 142 -11.50 0.05 11.03
N PHE A 143 -11.61 -1.05 10.28
CA PHE A 143 -10.82 -2.26 10.55
C PHE A 143 -9.31 -2.03 10.46
N LEU A 144 -8.86 -1.24 9.48
CA LEU A 144 -7.44 -0.91 9.31
C LEU A 144 -6.90 -0.05 10.47
N LEU A 145 -7.77 0.70 11.16
CA LEU A 145 -7.45 1.53 12.32
C LEU A 145 -7.49 0.77 13.66
N LEU A 146 -8.10 -0.42 13.73
CA LEU A 146 -8.18 -1.20 14.98
C LEU A 146 -6.79 -1.55 15.54
N PRO A 147 -6.66 -1.79 16.86
CA PRO A 147 -5.38 -2.20 17.46
C PRO A 147 -4.91 -3.55 16.93
N THR A 148 -3.59 -3.75 17.00
CA THR A 148 -2.99 -5.08 16.79
C THR A 148 -3.43 -5.99 17.93
N VAL A 149 -3.74 -7.23 17.60
CA VAL A 149 -4.07 -8.24 18.60
C VAL A 149 -2.78 -8.97 18.99
N GLU A 150 -2.44 -8.96 20.28
CA GLU A 150 -1.22 -9.59 20.82
C GLU A 150 -1.39 -11.09 21.11
N GLU A 151 -2.61 -11.61 20.96
CA GLU A 151 -2.89 -13.04 21.10
C GLU A 151 -2.48 -13.82 19.82
N PRO A 152 -2.23 -15.14 19.92
CA PRO A 152 -1.91 -15.95 18.75
C PRO A 152 -3.10 -15.99 17.78
N VAL A 153 -2.92 -15.36 16.62
CA VAL A 153 -3.90 -15.38 15.53
C VAL A 153 -3.59 -16.48 14.51
N ARG A 154 -4.60 -16.89 13.74
CA ARG A 154 -4.50 -18.00 12.77
C ARG A 154 -3.63 -17.74 11.53
N TRP A 155 -3.09 -16.53 11.37
CA TRP A 155 -2.21 -16.17 10.26
C TRP A 155 -0.77 -16.14 10.75
N GLY A 156 0.19 -16.34 9.83
CA GLY A 156 1.60 -16.60 10.17
C GLY A 156 2.33 -15.45 10.88
N SER A 157 3.66 -15.50 10.85
CA SER A 157 4.51 -14.46 11.42
C SER A 157 4.33 -13.11 10.70
N TYR A 158 4.87 -12.07 11.31
CA TYR A 158 5.00 -10.77 10.65
C TYR A 158 5.95 -10.86 9.47
N LEU A 159 5.71 -10.03 8.45
CA LEU A 159 6.49 -10.07 7.20
C LEU A 159 7.98 -9.72 7.37
N PHE A 160 8.34 -8.98 8.43
CA PHE A 160 9.69 -8.45 8.67
C PHE A 160 10.31 -9.02 9.96
N VAL A 161 9.94 -10.24 10.32
CA VAL A 161 10.59 -10.98 11.41
C VAL A 161 11.45 -12.04 10.74
N ASP A 162 12.77 -11.90 10.92
CA ASP A 162 13.75 -12.94 10.57
C ASP A 162 13.58 -14.17 11.48
#